data_AF-A0A7X0UBZ6-F1
#
_entry.id   AF-A0A7X0UBZ6-F1
#
_cell.length_a   1.000
_cell.length_b   1.000
_cell.length_c   1.000
_cell.angle_alpha   90.00
_cell.angle_beta   90.00
_cell.angle_gamma   90.00
#
_symmetry.space_group_name_H-M   'P 1'
#
loop_
_entity.id
_entity.type
_entity.pdbx_description
1 polymer ?
#
loop_
_entity_poly.entity_id
_entity_poly.type
_entity_poly.pdbx_seq_one_letter_code
_entity_poly.pdbx_strand_id
1 'polypeptide(L)'
;MLEFPLYLPDPTEPDGVILWGKPPGQREKDTAAGVARLGGDRWANYGQAYLLAAATLFKAAKAHQSLDHYGLPIFYLQRHATELLLKEILQLAIEIQDLRTGAGAIALQFPTAKQRRNAYSSHNLFDLGEDLTEMAKAMNLGLVPPELKSIIQDIESIEKQSETWSRYSIGRSKGPGGNAPKHLESEVILPLGHLQDMLEAANKSMGKMWNGEGLLGQLGELHQDAARNAGLID
;
A
#
# COMPACT_ATOMS: atom_id res chain seq x y z
N MET A 1 10.78 -19.71 -16.28
CA MET A 1 9.54 -20.49 -16.43
C MET A 1 8.83 -20.42 -15.09
N LEU A 2 7.66 -19.78 -15.02
CA LEU A 2 6.83 -19.81 -13.82
C LEU A 2 6.30 -21.25 -13.67
N GLU A 3 6.69 -21.95 -12.60
CA GLU A 3 6.33 -23.36 -12.37
C GLU A 3 4.88 -23.56 -11.91
N PHE A 4 4.13 -22.47 -11.67
CA PHE A 4 2.76 -22.51 -11.23
C PHE A 4 1.87 -21.74 -12.21
N PRO A 5 0.67 -22.27 -12.55
CA PRO A 5 -0.28 -21.48 -13.31
C PRO A 5 -0.61 -20.22 -12.51
N LEU A 6 -0.52 -19.07 -13.18
CA LEU A 6 -1.02 -17.80 -12.69
C LEU A 6 -2.50 -17.97 -12.32
N TYR A 7 -2.80 -18.23 -11.05
CA TYR A 7 -4.18 -18.23 -10.59
C TYR A 7 -4.61 -16.77 -10.48
N LEU A 8 -5.43 -16.33 -11.41
CA LEU A 8 -5.99 -14.99 -11.36
C LEU A 8 -6.82 -14.83 -10.06
N PRO A 9 -6.76 -13.67 -9.40
CA PRO A 9 -7.61 -13.38 -8.26
C PRO A 9 -9.10 -13.52 -8.60
N ASP A 10 -9.89 -13.87 -7.59
CA ASP A 10 -11.33 -14.06 -7.69
C ASP A 10 -12.03 -12.69 -7.93
N PRO A 11 -13.06 -12.59 -8.79
CA PRO A 11 -13.86 -11.36 -8.94
C PRO A 11 -14.43 -10.77 -7.64
N THR A 12 -14.60 -11.60 -6.59
CA THR A 12 -15.05 -11.19 -5.26
C THR A 12 -13.97 -10.57 -4.37
N GLU A 13 -12.72 -10.48 -4.84
CA GLU A 13 -11.67 -9.79 -4.09
C GLU A 13 -11.98 -8.29 -3.93
N PRO A 14 -11.60 -7.68 -2.79
CA PRO A 14 -11.80 -6.26 -2.55
C PRO A 14 -10.98 -5.40 -3.52
N ASP A 15 -11.39 -4.15 -3.70
CA ASP A 15 -10.61 -3.16 -4.46
C ASP A 15 -9.27 -2.87 -3.77
N GLY A 16 -8.29 -2.33 -4.51
CA GLY A 16 -6.99 -1.97 -3.94
C GLY A 16 -6.03 -3.14 -3.69
N VAL A 17 -6.33 -4.32 -4.24
CA VAL A 17 -5.65 -5.58 -3.91
C VAL A 17 -4.86 -6.15 -5.08
N ILE A 18 -3.57 -6.42 -4.87
CA ILE A 18 -2.69 -7.19 -5.77
C ILE A 18 -2.55 -8.61 -5.20
N LEU A 19 -3.06 -9.63 -5.90
CA LEU A 19 -3.00 -11.02 -5.45
C LEU A 19 -2.59 -11.99 -6.54
N TRP A 20 -1.84 -13.00 -6.13
CA TRP A 20 -1.56 -14.23 -6.86
C TRP A 20 -2.37 -15.35 -6.19
N GLY A 21 -3.32 -15.93 -6.94
CA GLY A 21 -4.45 -16.68 -6.41
C GLY A 21 -4.15 -18.09 -5.87
N LYS A 22 -5.17 -18.70 -5.27
CA LYS A 22 -5.19 -20.13 -4.90
C LYS A 22 -5.91 -20.94 -5.99
N PRO A 23 -5.60 -22.25 -6.14
CA PRO A 23 -6.47 -23.15 -6.89
C PRO A 23 -7.91 -23.12 -6.36
N PRO A 24 -8.93 -23.30 -7.22
CA PRO A 24 -10.33 -23.38 -6.81
C PRO A 24 -10.54 -24.39 -5.67
N GLY A 25 -11.34 -24.03 -4.66
CA GLY A 25 -11.67 -24.89 -3.51
C GLY A 25 -10.56 -25.03 -2.44
N GLN A 26 -9.33 -24.59 -2.69
CA GLN A 26 -8.28 -24.58 -1.65
C GLN A 26 -8.53 -23.48 -0.60
N ARG A 27 -9.13 -22.36 -1.02
CA ARG A 27 -9.50 -21.24 -0.13
C ARG A 27 -10.46 -21.70 0.96
N GLU A 28 -11.57 -22.34 0.56
CA GLU A 28 -12.60 -22.84 1.48
C GLU A 28 -12.04 -23.85 2.49
N LYS A 29 -11.22 -24.80 2.03
CA LYS A 29 -10.58 -25.79 2.89
C LYS A 29 -9.64 -25.16 3.91
N ASP A 30 -8.78 -24.25 3.48
CA ASP A 30 -7.85 -23.54 4.37
C ASP A 30 -8.62 -22.68 5.39
N THR A 31 -9.68 -21.98 4.97
CA THR A 31 -10.55 -21.19 5.86
C THR A 31 -11.25 -22.06 6.89
N ALA A 32 -11.86 -23.18 6.48
CA ALA A 32 -12.51 -24.11 7.40
C ALA A 32 -11.52 -24.73 8.41
N ALA A 33 -10.26 -24.91 8.00
CA ALA A 33 -9.20 -25.41 8.87
C ALA A 33 -8.54 -24.33 9.75
N GLY A 34 -8.84 -23.03 9.53
CA GLY A 34 -8.18 -21.93 10.22
C GLY A 34 -6.69 -21.79 9.89
N VAL A 35 -6.28 -22.17 8.68
CA VAL A 35 -4.87 -22.19 8.26
C VAL A 35 -4.59 -21.13 7.19
N ALA A 36 -3.51 -20.37 7.38
CA ALA A 36 -2.92 -19.54 6.34
C ALA A 36 -1.70 -20.26 5.72
N ARG A 37 -1.50 -20.10 4.41
CA ARG A 37 -0.34 -20.64 3.67
C ARG A 37 0.39 -19.49 2.99
N LEU A 38 1.63 -19.25 3.39
CA LEU A 38 2.48 -18.14 2.95
C LEU A 38 3.77 -18.68 2.31
N GLY A 39 4.33 -17.96 1.33
CA GLY A 39 5.60 -18.31 0.66
C GLY A 39 5.43 -18.90 -0.76
N GLY A 40 6.52 -18.89 -1.53
CA GLY A 40 6.49 -19.12 -2.98
C GLY A 40 5.88 -17.93 -3.72
N ASP A 41 4.99 -18.18 -4.68
CA ASP A 41 4.22 -17.13 -5.36
C ASP A 41 3.02 -16.63 -4.52
N ARG A 42 2.90 -17.03 -3.24
CA ARG A 42 1.79 -16.63 -2.35
C ARG A 42 2.22 -15.56 -1.38
N TRP A 43 1.76 -14.34 -1.65
CA TRP A 43 2.15 -13.14 -0.91
C TRP A 43 0.95 -12.59 -0.16
N ALA A 44 1.18 -12.07 1.05
CA ALA A 44 0.15 -11.38 1.78
C ALA A 44 -0.16 -10.05 1.07
N ASN A 45 -1.45 -9.72 0.96
CA ASN A 45 -1.83 -8.35 0.68
C ASN A 45 -1.64 -7.56 1.98
N TYR A 46 -0.47 -6.96 2.14
CA TYR A 46 -0.11 -6.23 3.34
C TYR A 46 -0.98 -4.96 3.46
N GLY A 47 -1.16 -4.17 2.40
CA GLY A 47 -2.02 -2.98 2.45
C GLY A 47 -3.43 -3.26 3.00
N GLN A 48 -4.12 -4.23 2.40
CA GLN A 48 -5.48 -4.61 2.80
C GLN A 48 -5.52 -5.26 4.19
N ALA A 49 -4.53 -6.08 4.54
CA ALA A 49 -4.47 -6.69 5.87
C ALA A 49 -4.35 -5.64 6.98
N TYR A 50 -3.50 -4.63 6.79
CA TYR A 50 -3.34 -3.53 7.74
C TYR A 50 -4.58 -2.62 7.79
N LEU A 51 -5.22 -2.35 6.65
CA LEU A 51 -6.49 -1.63 6.60
C LEU A 51 -7.58 -2.33 7.41
N LEU A 52 -7.77 -3.64 7.19
CA LEU A 52 -8.76 -4.43 7.90
C LEU A 52 -8.43 -4.57 9.40
N ALA A 53 -7.14 -4.69 9.74
CA ALA A 53 -6.69 -4.72 11.13
C ALA A 53 -7.00 -3.39 11.84
N ALA A 54 -6.73 -2.25 11.20
CA ALA A 54 -7.07 -0.93 11.73
C ALA A 54 -8.58 -0.80 12.00
N ALA A 55 -9.41 -1.16 11.01
CA ALA A 55 -10.87 -1.12 11.14
C ALA A 55 -11.37 -2.02 12.28
N THR A 56 -10.82 -3.23 12.39
CA THR A 56 -11.21 -4.22 13.41
C THR A 56 -10.84 -3.73 14.80
N LEU A 57 -9.62 -3.23 14.99
CA LEU A 57 -9.17 -2.71 16.28
C LEU A 57 -9.96 -1.44 16.67
N PHE A 58 -10.24 -0.56 15.71
CA PHE A 58 -11.07 0.62 15.94
C PHE A 58 -12.49 0.27 16.40
N LYS A 59 -13.14 -0.69 15.74
CA LYS A 59 -14.48 -1.16 16.14
C LYS A 59 -14.46 -1.76 17.54
N ALA A 60 -13.48 -2.61 17.84
CA ALA A 60 -13.32 -3.20 19.17
C ALA A 60 -13.07 -2.13 20.24
N ALA A 61 -12.16 -1.19 20.00
CA ALA A 61 -11.85 -0.11 20.94
C ALA A 61 -13.06 0.80 21.20
N LYS A 62 -13.87 1.09 20.18
CA LYS A 62 -15.15 1.80 20.37
C LYS A 62 -16.13 1.01 21.24
N ALA A 63 -16.30 -0.28 20.96
CA ALA A 63 -17.22 -1.14 21.72
C ALA A 63 -16.81 -1.28 23.19
N HIS A 64 -15.50 -1.29 23.47
CA HIS A 64 -14.95 -1.39 24.82
C HIS A 64 -14.65 -0.03 25.49
N GLN A 65 -15.00 1.09 24.85
CA GLN A 65 -14.72 2.45 25.35
C GLN A 65 -13.25 2.68 25.71
N SER A 66 -12.34 2.13 24.90
CA SER A 66 -10.90 2.09 25.16
C SER A 66 -10.07 2.82 24.09
N LEU A 67 -10.65 3.81 23.42
CA LEU A 67 -9.98 4.55 22.34
C LEU A 67 -8.65 5.18 22.79
N ASP A 68 -8.54 5.68 24.02
CA ASP A 68 -7.28 6.29 24.49
C ASP A 68 -6.15 5.25 24.66
N HIS A 69 -6.50 3.99 24.93
CA HIS A 69 -5.53 2.89 25.06
C HIS A 69 -5.03 2.41 23.69
N TYR A 70 -5.91 2.43 22.69
CA TYR A 70 -5.64 1.87 21.37
C TYR A 70 -5.45 2.92 20.28
N GLY A 71 -5.57 4.21 20.60
CA GLY A 71 -5.61 5.27 19.61
C GLY A 71 -4.32 5.37 18.80
N LEU A 72 -3.17 5.31 19.48
CA LEU A 72 -1.88 5.32 18.80
C LEU A 72 -1.63 4.04 17.97
N PRO A 73 -1.90 2.81 18.48
CA PRO A 73 -1.89 1.60 17.66
C PRO A 73 -2.81 1.65 16.43
N ILE A 74 -4.05 2.13 16.56
CA ILE A 74 -4.99 2.25 15.44
C ILE A 74 -4.43 3.22 14.40
N PHE A 75 -3.99 4.40 14.84
CA PHE A 75 -3.40 5.40 13.95
C PHE A 75 -2.17 4.86 13.21
N TYR A 76 -1.29 4.14 13.90
CA TYR A 76 -0.14 3.49 13.28
C TYR A 76 -0.56 2.52 12.17
N LEU A 77 -1.57 1.68 12.41
CA LEU A 77 -2.08 0.73 11.41
C LEU A 77 -2.65 1.45 10.19
N GLN A 78 -3.42 2.53 10.40
CA GLN A 78 -3.95 3.37 9.32
C GLN A 78 -2.82 3.99 8.50
N ARG A 79 -1.86 4.63 9.17
CA ARG A 79 -0.69 5.24 8.53
C ARG A 79 0.17 4.23 7.78
N HIS A 80 0.33 3.02 8.32
CA HIS A 80 1.10 1.98 7.65
C HIS A 80 0.35 1.38 6.45
N ALA A 81 -0.96 1.20 6.54
CA ALA A 81 -1.79 0.81 5.41
C ALA A 81 -1.71 1.82 4.27
N THR A 82 -1.73 3.14 4.55
CA THR A 82 -1.48 4.19 3.55
C THR A 82 -0.10 4.04 2.90
N GLU A 83 0.96 3.84 3.69
CA GLU A 83 2.32 3.61 3.15
C GLU A 83 2.36 2.41 2.20
N LEU A 84 1.78 1.29 2.63
CA LEU A 84 1.78 0.04 1.87
C LEU A 84 1.00 0.19 0.57
N LEU A 85 -0.17 0.83 0.61
CA LEU A 85 -0.99 1.10 -0.58
C LEU A 85 -0.19 1.88 -1.63
N LEU A 86 0.51 2.96 -1.22
CA LEU A 86 1.34 3.75 -2.14
C LEU A 86 2.52 2.93 -2.70
N LYS A 87 3.19 2.17 -1.84
CA LYS A 87 4.34 1.35 -2.23
C LYS A 87 3.99 0.23 -3.18
N GLU A 88 2.89 -0.49 -2.92
CA GLU A 88 2.44 -1.60 -3.76
C GLU A 88 2.21 -1.13 -5.21
N ILE A 89 1.60 0.05 -5.39
CA ILE A 89 1.38 0.65 -6.73
C ILE A 89 2.72 1.01 -7.39
N LEU A 90 3.61 1.68 -6.66
CA LEU A 90 4.92 2.08 -7.17
C LEU A 90 5.78 0.86 -7.54
N GLN A 91 5.77 -0.18 -6.71
CA GLN A 91 6.52 -1.41 -6.95
C GLN A 91 5.99 -2.17 -8.17
N LEU A 92 4.67 -2.24 -8.36
CA LEU A 92 4.08 -2.80 -9.56
C LEU A 92 4.49 -2.00 -10.82
N ALA A 93 4.42 -0.68 -10.77
CA ALA A 93 4.86 0.18 -11.87
C ALA A 93 6.35 -0.03 -12.21
N ILE A 94 7.19 -0.22 -11.19
CA ILE A 94 8.61 -0.54 -11.34
C ILE A 94 8.80 -1.89 -12.04
N GLU A 95 8.08 -2.92 -11.61
CA GLU A 95 8.12 -4.26 -12.20
C GLU A 95 7.71 -4.22 -13.68
N ILE A 96 6.65 -3.46 -14.03
CA ILE A 96 6.24 -3.24 -15.41
C ILE A 96 7.39 -2.65 -16.24
N GLN A 97 8.09 -1.63 -15.73
CA GLN A 97 9.22 -1.05 -16.47
C GLN A 97 10.40 -2.01 -16.59
N ASP A 98 10.67 -2.81 -15.56
CA ASP A 98 11.74 -3.82 -15.60
C ASP A 98 11.43 -4.88 -16.68
N LEU A 99 10.19 -5.35 -16.77
CA LEU A 99 9.74 -6.27 -17.83
C LEU A 99 9.86 -5.63 -19.22
N ARG A 100 9.36 -4.39 -19.39
CA ARG A 100 9.40 -3.69 -20.67
C ARG A 100 10.81 -3.46 -21.18
N THR A 101 11.69 -2.98 -20.32
CA THR A 101 13.09 -2.70 -20.68
C THR A 101 13.89 -3.99 -20.91
N GLY A 102 13.62 -5.05 -20.13
CA GLY A 102 14.15 -6.39 -20.37
C GLY A 102 13.76 -6.96 -21.74
N ALA A 103 12.54 -6.64 -22.22
CA ALA A 103 12.05 -6.98 -23.55
C ALA A 103 12.54 -6.01 -24.66
N GLY A 104 13.44 -5.07 -24.35
CA GLY A 104 14.04 -4.15 -25.31
C GLY A 104 13.26 -2.85 -25.57
N ALA A 105 12.21 -2.55 -24.81
CA ALA A 105 11.53 -1.26 -24.91
C ALA A 105 12.39 -0.11 -24.37
N ILE A 106 12.17 1.09 -24.91
CA ILE A 106 12.82 2.30 -24.41
C ILE A 106 12.34 2.59 -22.98
N ALA A 107 13.29 2.80 -22.07
CA ALA A 107 12.99 3.14 -20.68
C ALA A 107 12.24 4.48 -20.58
N LEU A 108 11.19 4.51 -19.76
CA LEU A 108 10.52 5.76 -19.41
C LEU A 108 11.36 6.58 -18.42
N GLN A 109 10.92 7.81 -18.15
CA GLN A 109 11.53 8.67 -17.13
C GLN A 109 11.32 8.14 -15.69
N PHE A 110 10.45 7.15 -15.51
CA PHE A 110 10.24 6.41 -14.27
C PHE A 110 10.67 4.94 -14.46
N PRO A 111 11.21 4.27 -13.42
CA PRO A 111 11.64 4.84 -12.14
C PRO A 111 13.04 5.44 -12.21
N THR A 112 13.26 6.57 -11.53
CA THR A 112 14.60 7.01 -11.15
C THR A 112 15.16 6.14 -10.03
N ALA A 113 16.48 6.16 -9.82
CA ALA A 113 17.11 5.44 -8.70
C ALA A 113 16.55 5.86 -7.32
N LYS A 114 16.18 7.15 -7.17
CA LYS A 114 15.55 7.66 -5.94
C LYS A 114 14.15 7.07 -5.76
N GLN A 115 13.29 7.15 -6.78
CA GLN A 115 11.91 6.63 -6.74
C GLN A 115 11.90 5.12 -6.47
N ARG A 116 12.79 4.35 -7.13
CA ARG A 116 12.94 2.92 -6.86
C ARG A 116 13.27 2.68 -5.38
N ARG A 117 14.29 3.35 -4.85
CA ARG A 117 14.65 3.23 -3.43
C ARG A 117 13.47 3.61 -2.53
N ASN A 118 12.77 4.71 -2.81
CA ASN A 118 11.64 5.16 -2.03
C ASN A 118 10.53 4.12 -1.97
N ALA A 119 10.14 3.55 -3.11
CA ALA A 119 9.12 2.52 -3.21
C ALA A 119 9.39 1.29 -2.32
N TYR A 120 10.65 0.94 -2.07
CA TYR A 120 11.01 -0.19 -1.21
C TYR A 120 11.31 0.20 0.25
N SER A 121 11.90 1.38 0.50
CA SER A 121 12.45 1.70 1.82
C SER A 121 11.96 2.99 2.47
N SER A 122 11.31 3.90 1.74
CA SER A 122 10.85 5.17 2.34
C SER A 122 9.66 4.95 3.26
N HIS A 123 9.54 5.76 4.31
CA HIS A 123 8.36 5.83 5.15
C HIS A 123 7.71 7.23 5.10
N ASN A 124 8.24 8.12 4.24
CA ASN A 124 7.71 9.45 4.02
C ASN A 124 6.54 9.38 3.02
N LEU A 125 5.33 9.69 3.49
CA LEU A 125 4.11 9.60 2.69
C LEU A 125 4.05 10.68 1.60
N PHE A 126 4.50 11.90 1.88
CA PHE A 126 4.62 12.96 0.86
C PHE A 126 5.50 12.54 -0.30
N ASP A 127 6.73 12.08 -0.02
CA ASP A 127 7.66 11.63 -1.07
C ASP A 127 7.05 10.50 -1.90
N LEU A 128 6.38 9.54 -1.25
CA LEU A 128 5.70 8.44 -1.95
C LEU A 128 4.51 8.94 -2.80
N GLY A 129 3.76 9.93 -2.33
CA GLY A 129 2.65 10.54 -3.07
C GLY A 129 3.11 11.35 -4.30
N GLU A 130 4.23 12.08 -4.17
CA GLU A 130 4.87 12.77 -5.30
C GLU A 130 5.43 11.76 -6.31
N ASP A 131 6.15 10.72 -5.85
CA ASP A 131 6.65 9.64 -6.69
C ASP A 131 5.50 8.96 -7.46
N LEU A 132 4.33 8.78 -6.82
CA LEU A 132 3.14 8.20 -7.45
C LEU A 132 2.57 9.11 -8.55
N THR A 133 2.55 10.42 -8.32
CA THR A 133 2.09 11.41 -9.30
C THR A 133 3.03 11.48 -10.52
N GLU A 134 4.33 11.45 -10.28
CA GLU A 134 5.35 11.41 -11.34
C GLU A 134 5.28 10.11 -12.13
N MET A 135 5.08 8.97 -11.46
CA MET A 135 4.86 7.67 -12.09
C MET A 135 3.66 7.69 -13.01
N ALA A 136 2.50 8.15 -12.51
CA ALA A 136 1.27 8.21 -13.29
C ALA A 136 1.45 9.03 -14.57
N LYS A 137 2.10 10.19 -14.45
CA LYS A 137 2.43 11.03 -15.61
C LYS A 137 3.40 10.34 -16.58
N ALA A 138 4.48 9.74 -16.09
CA ALA A 138 5.50 9.11 -16.93
C ALA A 138 4.95 7.91 -17.72
N MET A 139 4.03 7.15 -17.11
CA MET A 139 3.38 5.99 -17.71
C MET A 139 2.10 6.34 -18.48
N ASN A 140 1.77 7.63 -18.60
CA ASN A 140 0.54 8.12 -19.25
C ASN A 140 -0.73 7.49 -18.66
N LEU A 141 -0.74 7.30 -17.35
CA LEU A 141 -1.89 6.88 -16.57
C LEU A 141 -2.76 8.10 -16.25
N GLY A 142 -4.02 7.85 -15.93
CA GLY A 142 -4.94 8.89 -15.47
C GLY A 142 -4.45 9.61 -14.19
N LEU A 143 -5.26 10.54 -13.69
CA LEU A 143 -4.93 11.25 -12.46
C LEU A 143 -4.89 10.30 -11.25
N VAL A 144 -3.91 10.52 -10.35
CA VAL A 144 -3.90 9.89 -9.03
C VAL A 144 -5.20 10.29 -8.30
N PRO A 145 -5.94 9.33 -7.73
CA PRO A 145 -7.18 9.63 -7.02
C PRO A 145 -6.99 10.69 -5.93
N PRO A 146 -7.88 11.71 -5.85
CA PRO A 146 -7.74 12.79 -4.86
C PRO A 146 -7.83 12.28 -3.41
N GLU A 147 -8.53 11.17 -3.17
CA GLU A 147 -8.67 10.55 -1.85
C GLU A 147 -7.30 10.16 -1.27
N LEU A 148 -6.37 9.67 -2.11
CA LEU A 148 -5.01 9.35 -1.68
C LEU A 148 -4.26 10.59 -1.22
N LYS A 149 -4.38 11.69 -1.96
CA LYS A 149 -3.73 12.95 -1.59
C LYS A 149 -4.28 13.47 -0.26
N SER A 150 -5.59 13.41 -0.09
CA SER A 150 -6.24 13.88 1.13
C SER A 150 -5.82 13.07 2.36
N ILE A 151 -5.77 11.73 2.28
CA ILE A 151 -5.36 10.92 3.44
C ILE A 151 -3.88 11.12 3.81
N ILE A 152 -3.01 11.32 2.81
CA ILE A 152 -1.59 11.67 3.06
C ILE A 152 -1.52 12.99 3.84
N GLN A 153 -2.22 14.03 3.36
CA GLN A 153 -2.22 15.34 4.00
C GLN A 153 -2.72 15.29 5.44
N ASP A 154 -3.80 14.55 5.70
CA ASP A 154 -4.36 14.44 7.04
C ASP A 154 -3.42 13.70 8.00
N ILE A 155 -2.80 12.60 7.56
CA ILE A 155 -1.82 11.86 8.37
C ILE A 155 -0.59 12.73 8.66
N GLU A 156 -0.05 13.42 7.66
CA GLU A 156 1.12 14.28 7.83
C GLU A 156 0.85 15.49 8.72
N SER A 157 -0.38 16.01 8.71
CA SER A 157 -0.79 17.07 9.63
C SER A 157 -0.70 16.64 11.09
N ILE A 158 -0.75 15.34 11.37
CA ILE A 158 -0.61 14.73 12.71
C ILE A 158 0.86 14.38 12.96
N GLU A 159 1.54 13.71 12.02
CA GLU A 159 2.94 13.28 12.13
C GLU A 159 3.97 14.39 11.81
N LYS A 160 3.74 15.63 12.27
CA LYS A 160 4.51 16.84 11.89
C LYS A 160 6.04 16.75 12.06
N GLN A 161 6.54 15.81 12.86
CA GLN A 161 7.94 15.72 13.26
C GLN A 161 8.70 14.54 12.66
N SER A 162 8.05 13.39 12.43
CA SER A 162 8.72 12.16 11.97
C SER A 162 7.70 11.07 11.62
N GLU A 163 8.03 10.28 10.58
CA GLU A 163 7.38 9.01 10.22
C GLU A 163 7.38 7.92 11.31
N THR A 164 8.13 8.14 12.40
CA THR A 164 8.19 7.24 13.57
C THR A 164 7.35 7.72 14.75
N TRP A 165 6.66 8.85 14.61
CA TRP A 165 5.89 9.51 15.66
C TRP A 165 4.84 8.59 16.29
N SER A 166 4.20 7.76 15.46
CA SER A 166 3.19 6.79 15.89
C SER A 166 3.75 5.49 16.48
N ARG A 167 5.08 5.29 16.43
CA ARG A 167 5.75 4.01 16.75
C ARG A 167 6.56 4.07 18.04
N TYR A 168 7.22 5.21 18.29
CA TYR A 168 8.13 5.36 19.42
C TYR A 168 7.74 6.55 20.28
N SER A 169 8.08 6.53 21.56
CA SER A 169 7.90 7.67 22.45
C SER A 169 8.94 8.78 22.23
N ILE A 170 10.02 8.48 21.48
CA ILE A 170 11.14 9.37 21.22
C ILE A 170 11.57 9.19 19.76
N GLY A 171 11.82 10.29 19.07
CA GLY A 171 12.27 10.29 17.68
C GLY A 171 13.76 9.98 17.52
N ARG A 172 14.27 10.07 16.29
CA ARG A 172 15.71 9.97 16.05
C ARG A 172 16.42 11.24 16.51
N SER A 173 17.57 11.08 17.17
CA SER A 173 18.47 12.19 17.45
C SER A 173 19.04 12.76 16.14
N LYS A 174 19.19 14.08 16.06
CA LYS A 174 19.74 14.79 14.89
C LYS A 174 21.28 14.75 14.79
N GLY A 175 21.97 13.98 15.64
CA GLY A 175 23.42 13.79 15.56
C GLY A 175 24.05 13.30 16.87
N PRO A 176 25.38 13.05 16.89
CA PRO A 176 26.08 12.65 18.11
C PRO A 176 25.92 13.72 19.19
N GLY A 177 25.24 13.37 20.30
CA GLY A 177 24.98 14.30 21.41
C GLY A 177 23.71 15.17 21.27
N GLY A 178 22.92 15.01 20.20
CA GLY A 178 21.64 15.68 20.10
C GLY A 178 20.58 15.03 21.00
N ASN A 179 19.75 15.84 21.68
CA ASN A 179 18.57 15.32 22.34
C ASN A 179 17.57 14.85 21.29
N ALA A 180 17.11 13.61 21.43
CA ALA A 180 16.04 13.09 20.60
C ALA A 180 14.71 13.74 21.02
N PRO A 181 13.89 14.25 20.08
CA PRO A 181 12.62 14.88 20.41
C PRO A 181 11.70 13.83 21.03
N LYS A 182 10.97 14.17 22.11
CA LYS A 182 9.93 13.27 22.59
C LYS A 182 8.73 13.39 21.65
N HIS A 183 8.14 12.26 21.32
CA HIS A 183 6.86 12.21 20.63
C HIS A 183 5.74 12.38 21.66
N LEU A 184 4.58 12.89 21.22
CA LEU A 184 3.41 13.14 22.08
C LEU A 184 3.71 14.04 23.31
N GLU A 185 4.55 15.07 23.16
CA GLU A 185 4.85 16.02 24.25
C GLU A 185 3.62 16.83 24.69
N SER A 186 2.72 17.11 23.75
CA SER A 186 1.42 17.73 24.00
C SER A 186 0.30 16.73 23.72
N GLU A 187 -0.86 16.96 24.32
CA GLU A 187 -2.09 16.25 23.95
C GLU A 187 -2.36 16.42 22.44
N VAL A 188 -2.71 15.32 21.78
CA VAL A 188 -3.04 15.28 20.35
C VAL A 188 -4.35 14.53 20.18
N ILE A 189 -5.26 15.12 19.39
CA ILE A 189 -6.50 14.48 19.01
C ILE A 189 -6.26 13.68 17.74
N LEU A 190 -6.51 12.36 17.80
CA LEU A 190 -6.42 11.48 16.64
C LEU A 190 -7.83 11.27 16.05
N PRO A 191 -8.11 11.75 14.82
CA PRO A 191 -9.42 11.60 14.19
C PRO A 191 -9.59 10.21 13.56
N LEU A 192 -9.47 9.15 14.36
CA LEU A 192 -9.34 7.76 13.90
C LEU A 192 -10.47 7.29 12.97
N GLY A 193 -11.72 7.69 13.25
CA GLY A 193 -12.86 7.32 12.41
C GLY A 193 -12.80 7.97 11.03
N HIS A 194 -12.47 9.26 10.99
CA HIS A 194 -12.31 10.02 9.75
C HIS A 194 -11.16 9.46 8.90
N LEU A 195 -10.02 9.18 9.52
CA LEU A 195 -8.89 8.54 8.83
C LEU A 195 -9.24 7.16 8.28
N GLN A 196 -10.06 6.39 9.00
CA GLN A 196 -10.52 5.08 8.55
C GLN A 196 -11.38 5.21 7.29
N ASP A 197 -12.38 6.09 7.32
CA ASP A 197 -13.32 6.30 6.21
C ASP A 197 -12.57 6.79 4.95
N MET A 198 -11.63 7.73 5.13
CA MET A 198 -10.80 8.23 4.04
C MET A 198 -9.87 7.18 3.45
N LEU A 199 -9.25 6.34 4.29
CA LEU A 199 -8.37 5.29 3.82
C LEU A 199 -9.15 4.20 3.07
N GLU A 200 -10.35 3.84 3.54
CA GLU A 200 -11.25 2.94 2.81
C GLU A 200 -11.68 3.53 1.45
N ALA A 201 -11.98 4.83 1.41
CA ALA A 201 -12.29 5.54 0.18
C ALA A 201 -11.08 5.57 -0.79
N ALA A 202 -9.88 5.84 -0.28
CA ALA A 202 -8.65 5.82 -1.08
C ALA A 202 -8.33 4.43 -1.62
N ASN A 203 -8.48 3.38 -0.80
CA ASN A 203 -8.32 2.00 -1.25
C ASN A 203 -9.33 1.65 -2.35
N LYS A 204 -10.59 2.09 -2.20
CA LYS A 204 -11.64 1.87 -3.20
C LYS A 204 -11.37 2.62 -4.50
N SER A 205 -10.91 3.87 -4.44
CA SER A 205 -10.68 4.71 -5.63
C SER A 205 -9.52 4.24 -6.49
N MET A 206 -8.65 3.37 -5.96
CA MET A 206 -7.63 2.66 -6.74
C MET A 206 -8.22 1.67 -7.75
N GLY A 207 -9.44 1.17 -7.50
CA GLY A 207 -10.12 0.20 -8.35
C GLY A 207 -9.56 -1.21 -8.23
N LYS A 208 -9.91 -2.06 -9.20
CA LYS A 208 -9.47 -3.46 -9.27
C LYS A 208 -8.36 -3.59 -10.29
N MET A 209 -7.38 -4.46 -10.00
CA MET A 209 -6.27 -4.72 -10.92
C MET A 209 -6.75 -5.34 -12.25
N TRP A 210 -7.67 -6.31 -12.21
CA TRP A 210 -8.17 -7.00 -13.41
C TRP A 210 -9.59 -6.60 -13.80
N ASN A 211 -9.81 -6.39 -15.10
CA ASN A 211 -11.09 -5.96 -15.68
C ASN A 211 -11.70 -4.75 -14.95
N GLY A 212 -10.84 -3.93 -14.33
CA GLY A 212 -11.21 -2.89 -13.40
C GLY A 212 -10.96 -1.51 -14.00
N GLU A 213 -11.75 -0.55 -13.54
CA GLU A 213 -11.49 0.86 -13.79
C GLU A 213 -10.46 1.39 -12.78
N GLY A 214 -9.94 2.59 -13.03
CA GLY A 214 -9.02 3.26 -12.11
C GLY A 214 -7.55 2.94 -12.34
N LEU A 215 -6.71 3.39 -11.40
CA LEU A 215 -5.25 3.35 -11.54
C LEU A 215 -4.70 1.91 -11.49
N LEU A 216 -5.23 1.05 -10.63
CA LEU A 216 -4.81 -0.37 -10.60
C LEU A 216 -5.25 -1.12 -11.85
N GLY A 217 -6.42 -0.81 -12.41
CA GLY A 217 -6.89 -1.44 -13.65
C GLY A 217 -5.94 -1.17 -14.81
N GLN A 218 -5.56 0.09 -15.00
CA GLN A 218 -4.62 0.50 -16.05
C GLN A 218 -3.23 -0.12 -15.85
N LEU A 219 -2.71 -0.12 -14.62
CA LEU A 219 -1.44 -0.79 -14.32
C LEU A 219 -1.53 -2.29 -14.57
N GLY A 220 -2.70 -2.88 -14.30
CA GLY A 220 -2.96 -4.26 -14.56
C GLY A 220 -2.84 -4.62 -16.05
N GLU A 221 -3.51 -3.87 -16.92
CA GLU A 221 -3.42 -4.04 -18.37
C GLU A 221 -1.96 -3.91 -18.85
N LEU A 222 -1.25 -2.88 -18.39
CA LEU A 222 0.16 -2.68 -18.74
C LEU A 222 1.06 -3.82 -18.26
N HIS A 223 0.79 -4.38 -17.08
CA HIS A 223 1.51 -5.53 -16.56
C HIS A 223 1.27 -6.76 -17.42
N GLN A 224 0.03 -7.05 -17.79
CA GLN A 224 -0.30 -8.18 -18.65
C GLN A 224 0.41 -8.07 -20.02
N ASP A 225 0.39 -6.88 -20.62
CA ASP A 225 1.07 -6.64 -21.89
C ASP A 225 2.60 -6.77 -21.76
N ALA A 226 3.19 -6.22 -20.69
CA ALA A 226 4.62 -6.34 -20.43
C ALA A 226 5.04 -7.81 -20.21
N ALA A 227 4.25 -8.57 -19.47
CA ALA A 227 4.52 -9.98 -19.20
C ALA A 227 4.40 -10.85 -20.47
N ARG A 228 3.40 -10.60 -21.34
CA ARG A 228 3.28 -11.26 -22.65
C ARG A 228 4.47 -10.95 -23.55
N ASN A 229 4.85 -9.68 -23.64
CA ASN A 229 5.99 -9.25 -24.46
C ASN A 229 7.33 -9.83 -23.96
N ALA A 230 7.44 -10.09 -22.65
CA ALA A 230 8.58 -10.77 -22.05
C ALA A 230 8.53 -12.31 -22.18
N GLY A 231 7.49 -12.88 -22.78
CA GLY A 231 7.31 -14.33 -22.93
C GLY A 231 7.07 -15.08 -21.61
N LEU A 232 6.53 -14.39 -20.60
CA LEU A 232 6.21 -14.99 -19.30
C LEU A 232 4.82 -15.63 -19.26
N ILE A 233 3.92 -15.17 -20.12
CA ILE A 233 2.55 -15.63 -20.26
C ILE A 233 2.15 -15.60 -21.74
N ASP A 234 1.20 -16.46 -22.12
CA ASP A 234 0.69 -16.60 -23.50
C ASP A 234 -0.38 -15.55 -23.87
#